data_AF-A0A5K0VZW7-F1
#
_entry.id   AF-A0A5K0VZW7-F1
#
_cell.length_a   1.000
_cell.length_b   1.000
_cell.length_c   1.000
_cell.angle_alpha   90.00
_cell.angle_beta   90.00
_cell.angle_gamma   90.00
#
_symmetry.space_group_name_H-M   'P 1'
#
loop_
_entity.id
_entity.type
_entity.pdbx_description
1 polymer ?
#
loop_
_entity_poly.entity_id
_entity_poly.type
_entity_poly.pdbx_seq_one_letter_code
_entity_poly.pdbx_strand_id
1 'polypeptide(L)'
;MGEVFFLWVVVVLMGLGVGLVKAWAVVWWRPRMIEAHFGKQGVRGPPYRPFVGNVREMVSIMLHASALPMPLSHNILPRVLSFYHHWKKIY
;
A
#
# COMPACT_ATOMS: atom_id res chain seq x y z
N MET A 1 -11.82 -44.70 -13.04
CA MET A 1 -12.04 -43.92 -11.79
C MET A 1 -10.76 -43.23 -11.31
N GLY A 2 -9.61 -43.92 -11.18
CA GLY A 2 -8.36 -43.32 -10.68
C GLY A 2 -7.72 -42.26 -11.58
N GLU A 3 -7.72 -42.44 -12.91
CA GLU A 3 -7.10 -41.49 -13.85
C GLU A 3 -7.83 -40.14 -13.89
N VAL A 4 -9.16 -40.17 -13.94
CA VAL A 4 -9.99 -38.95 -13.91
C VAL A 4 -9.78 -38.19 -12.61
N PHE A 5 -9.71 -38.89 -11.47
CA PHE A 5 -9.40 -38.28 -10.18
C PHE A 5 -8.01 -37.62 -10.18
N PHE A 6 -6.99 -38.28 -10.72
CA PHE A 6 -5.64 -37.74 -10.84
C PHE A 6 -5.61 -36.46 -11.68
N LEU A 7 -6.32 -36.43 -12.82
CA LEU A 7 -6.42 -35.23 -13.67
C LEU A 7 -7.03 -34.04 -12.92
N TRP A 8 -8.09 -34.26 -12.14
CA TRP A 8 -8.70 -33.19 -11.33
C TRP A 8 -7.74 -32.64 -10.27
N VAL A 9 -6.96 -33.51 -9.62
CA VAL A 9 -5.93 -33.08 -8.66
C VAL A 9 -4.88 -32.19 -9.34
N VAL A 10 -4.39 -32.58 -10.51
CA VAL A 10 -3.41 -31.77 -11.27
C VAL A 10 -3.97 -30.40 -11.65
N VAL A 11 -5.22 -30.34 -12.11
CA VAL A 11 -5.88 -29.07 -12.48
C VAL A 11 -6.02 -28.14 -11.27
N VAL A 12 -6.42 -28.68 -10.11
CA VAL A 12 -6.54 -27.90 -8.87
C VAL A 12 -5.18 -27.37 -8.42
N LEU A 13 -4.14 -28.21 -8.43
CA LEU A 13 -2.78 -27.81 -8.07
C LEU A 13 -2.23 -26.72 -9.01
N MET A 14 -2.49 -26.84 -10.31
CA MET A 14 -2.10 -25.82 -11.29
C MET A 14 -2.82 -24.49 -11.01
N GLY A 15 -4.12 -24.52 -10.73
CA GLY A 15 -4.91 -23.34 -10.37
C GLY A 15 -4.38 -22.64 -9.11
N LEU A 16 -4.07 -23.42 -8.06
CA LEU A 16 -3.46 -22.90 -6.83
C LEU A 16 -2.09 -22.28 -7.09
N GLY A 17 -1.23 -22.94 -7.88
CA GLY A 17 0.08 -22.43 -8.26
C GLY A 17 -0.01 -21.08 -8.97
N VAL A 18 -0.91 -20.94 -9.95
CA VAL A 18 -1.15 -19.67 -10.65
C VAL A 18 -1.65 -18.59 -9.68
N GLY A 19 -2.54 -18.94 -8.75
CA GLY A 19 -3.04 -18.04 -7.71
C GLY A 19 -1.92 -17.51 -6.82
N LEU A 20 -1.02 -18.38 -6.35
CA LEU A 20 0.12 -18.02 -5.52
C LEU A 20 1.10 -17.10 -6.25
N VAL A 21 1.44 -17.41 -7.51
CA VAL A 21 2.32 -16.57 -8.33
C VAL A 21 1.72 -15.18 -8.54
N LYS A 22 0.41 -15.09 -8.83
CA LYS A 22 -0.30 -13.81 -8.96
C LYS A 22 -0.31 -13.04 -7.64
N ALA A 23 -0.59 -13.70 -6.53
CA ALA A 23 -0.58 -13.07 -5.21
C ALA A 23 0.81 -12.52 -4.87
N TRP A 24 1.86 -13.29 -5.09
CA TRP A 24 3.24 -12.84 -4.92
C TRP A 24 3.57 -11.64 -5.81
N ALA A 25 3.16 -11.68 -7.07
CA ALA A 25 3.41 -10.57 -8.00
C ALA A 25 2.71 -9.28 -7.56
N VAL A 26 1.48 -9.37 -7.06
CA VAL A 26 0.70 -8.21 -6.62
C VAL A 26 1.16 -7.67 -5.27
N VAL A 27 1.43 -8.55 -4.31
CA VAL A 27 1.80 -8.15 -2.93
C VAL A 27 3.25 -7.72 -2.83
N TRP A 28 4.16 -8.30 -3.62
CA TRP A 28 5.60 -8.07 -3.46
C TRP A 28 6.27 -7.44 -4.68
N TRP A 29 6.10 -8.04 -5.86
CA TRP A 29 6.87 -7.64 -7.04
C TRP A 29 6.48 -6.26 -7.58
N ARG A 30 5.17 -6.04 -7.83
CA ARG A 30 4.66 -4.79 -8.41
C ARG A 30 4.96 -3.57 -7.53
N PRO A 31 4.71 -3.57 -6.21
CA PRO A 31 4.99 -2.40 -5.38
C PRO A 31 6.46 -2.00 -5.38
N ARG A 32 7.37 -2.98 -5.28
CA ARG A 32 8.83 -2.75 -5.31
C ARG A 32 9.31 -2.22 -6.66
N MET A 33 8.74 -2.70 -7.76
CA MET A 33 9.01 -2.15 -9.09
C MET A 33 8.58 -0.70 -9.22
N ILE A 34 7.39 -0.36 -8.73
CA ILE A 34 6.85 1.01 -8.78
C ILE A 34 7.72 1.95 -7.93
N GLU A 35 8.07 1.54 -6.71
CA GLU A 35 8.96 2.28 -5.81
C GLU A 35 10.32 2.54 -6.46
N ALA A 36 10.93 1.52 -7.09
CA ALA A 36 12.19 1.68 -7.80
C ALA A 36 12.08 2.58 -9.03
N HIS A 37 10.96 2.52 -9.76
CA HIS A 37 10.74 3.37 -10.94
C HIS A 37 10.65 4.86 -10.56
N PHE A 38 9.82 5.20 -9.58
CA PHE A 38 9.68 6.57 -9.09
C PHE A 38 10.94 7.06 -8.36
N GLY A 39 11.61 6.18 -7.62
CA GLY A 39 12.88 6.51 -6.98
C GLY A 39 13.98 6.93 -7.97
N LYS A 40 14.01 6.33 -9.17
CA LYS A 40 14.91 6.76 -10.26
C LYS A 40 14.55 8.14 -10.84
N GLN A 41 13.30 8.55 -10.75
CA GLN A 41 12.84 9.88 -11.15
C GLN A 41 13.04 10.93 -10.05
N GLY A 42 13.59 10.55 -8.89
CA GLY A 42 13.74 11.43 -7.73
C GLY A 42 12.46 11.58 -6.90
N VAL A 43 11.36 10.94 -7.29
CA VAL A 43 10.11 10.94 -6.53
C VAL A 43 10.22 9.89 -5.43
N ARG A 44 10.39 10.37 -4.19
CA ARG A 44 10.43 9.52 -3.01
C ARG A 44 9.09 9.59 -2.28
N GLY A 45 8.76 8.52 -1.59
CA GLY A 45 7.57 8.42 -0.77
C GLY A 45 7.82 7.49 0.41
N PRO A 46 6.83 7.34 1.28
CA PRO A 46 6.95 6.42 2.39
C PRO A 46 7.10 4.98 1.89
N PRO A 47 7.95 4.17 2.55
CA PRO A 47 8.28 2.83 2.09
C PRO A 47 7.03 1.95 2.01
N TYR A 48 7.04 0.98 1.09
CA TYR A 48 5.94 0.05 0.94
C TYR A 48 5.76 -0.81 2.19
N ARG A 49 4.51 -0.90 2.69
CA ARG A 49 4.10 -1.81 3.77
C ARG A 49 2.96 -2.71 3.25
N PRO A 50 3.09 -4.04 3.29
CA PRO A 50 2.07 -4.95 2.76
C PRO A 50 0.67 -4.76 3.39
N PHE A 51 -0.36 -5.04 2.60
CA PHE A 51 -1.80 -5.05 2.95
C PHE A 51 -2.41 -3.72 3.40
N VAL A 52 -1.89 -3.11 4.47
CA VAL A 52 -2.46 -1.91 5.09
C VAL A 52 -1.70 -0.64 4.68
N GLY A 53 -0.46 -0.77 4.20
CA GLY A 53 0.35 0.38 3.82
C GLY A 53 0.59 1.31 5.01
N ASN A 54 0.43 2.61 4.75
CA ASN A 54 0.65 3.68 5.73
C ASN A 54 -0.66 4.22 6.31
N VAL A 55 -1.79 3.54 6.11
CA VAL A 55 -3.11 4.00 6.56
C VAL A 55 -3.14 4.27 8.07
N ARG A 56 -2.53 3.40 8.88
CA ARG A 56 -2.48 3.59 10.35
C ARG A 56 -1.72 4.86 10.74
N GLU A 57 -0.64 5.17 10.03
CA GLU A 57 0.16 6.37 10.25
C GLU A 57 -0.61 7.63 9.82
N MET A 58 -1.26 7.58 8.65
CA MET A 58 -2.14 8.65 8.17
C MET A 58 -3.24 8.97 9.19
N VAL A 59 -3.95 7.96 9.67
CA VAL A 59 -5.04 8.11 10.66
C VAL A 59 -4.49 8.69 11.96
N SER A 60 -3.34 8.21 12.43
CA SER A 60 -2.70 8.75 13.65
C SER A 60 -2.38 10.24 13.52
N ILE A 61 -1.80 10.67 12.38
CA ILE A 61 -1.48 12.08 12.12
C ILE A 61 -2.77 12.92 11.99
N MET A 62 -3.83 12.37 11.39
CA MET A 62 -5.13 13.03 11.29
C MET A 62 -5.81 13.22 12.64
N LEU A 63 -5.83 12.18 13.48
CA LEU A 63 -6.40 12.26 14.83
C LEU A 63 -5.65 13.28 15.68
N HIS A 64 -4.31 13.27 15.62
CA HIS A 64 -3.48 14.23 16.34
C HIS A 64 -3.75 15.68 15.90
N ALA A 65 -3.78 15.95 14.59
CA ALA A 65 -4.08 17.28 14.07
C ALA A 65 -5.51 17.75 14.37
N SER A 66 -6.46 16.83 14.44
CA SER A 66 -7.86 17.14 14.76
C SER A 66 -8.07 17.50 16.23
N ALA A 67 -7.26 16.92 17.12
CA ALA A 67 -7.30 17.16 18.56
C ALA A 67 -6.70 18.52 18.97
N LEU A 68 -5.82 19.08 18.15
CA LEU A 68 -5.18 20.36 18.41
C LEU A 68 -6.10 21.54 18.02
N PRO A 69 -6.11 22.64 18.80
CA PRO A 69 -6.79 23.86 18.40
C PRO A 69 -6.13 24.46 17.16
N MET A 70 -6.92 25.04 16.26
CA MET A 70 -6.45 25.70 15.05
C MET A 70 -6.85 27.18 15.08
N PRO A 71 -5.95 28.11 14.73
CA PRO A 71 -6.29 29.53 14.61
C PRO A 71 -7.30 29.76 13.48
N LEU A 72 -8.13 30.79 13.63
CA LEU A 72 -9.06 31.23 12.58
C LEU A 72 -8.26 31.79 11.40
N SER A 73 -8.01 30.94 10.41
CA SER A 73 -7.20 31.26 9.24
C SER A 73 -7.64 30.45 8.02
N HIS A 74 -7.33 30.94 6.82
CA HIS A 74 -7.59 30.21 5.58
C HIS A 74 -6.67 28.99 5.39
N ASN A 75 -5.59 28.86 6.18
CA ASN A 75 -4.65 27.74 6.09
C ASN A 75 -5.14 26.52 6.89
N ILE A 76 -6.24 25.91 6.43
CA ILE A 76 -6.86 24.74 7.06
C ILE A 76 -6.20 23.40 6.69
N LEU A 77 -5.30 23.41 5.69
CA LEU A 77 -4.69 22.20 5.14
C LEU A 77 -3.95 21.34 6.20
N PRO A 78 -3.16 21.92 7.14
CA PRO A 78 -2.49 21.14 8.18
C PRO A 78 -3.45 20.40 9.12
N ARG A 79 -4.73 20.80 9.17
CA ARG A 79 -5.76 20.15 9.98
C ARG A 79 -6.54 19.12 9.17
N VAL A 80 -7.04 19.49 7.99
CA VAL A 80 -7.91 18.64 7.17
C VAL A 80 -7.14 17.51 6.47
N LEU A 81 -5.97 17.83 5.93
CA LEU A 81 -5.09 16.88 5.23
C LEU A 81 -3.70 16.87 5.89
N SER A 82 -3.70 16.63 7.20
CA SER A 82 -2.50 16.70 8.04
C SER A 82 -1.39 15.73 7.59
N PHE A 83 -1.74 14.51 7.16
CA PHE A 83 -0.79 13.54 6.61
C PHE A 83 -0.08 14.05 5.36
N TYR A 84 -0.81 14.73 4.46
CA TYR A 84 -0.24 15.31 3.24
C TYR A 84 0.67 16.49 3.59
N HIS A 85 0.22 17.35 4.50
CA HIS A 85 1.04 18.46 5.00
C HIS A 85 2.32 17.98 5.69
N HIS A 86 2.27 16.84 6.38
CA HIS A 86 3.42 16.21 7.02
C HIS A 86 4.39 15.62 5.99
N TRP A 87 3.91 14.77 5.07
CA TRP A 87 4.76 14.10 4.09
C TRP A 87 5.37 15.04 3.05
N LYS A 88 4.68 16.12 2.65
CA LYS A 88 5.24 17.15 1.77
C LYS A 88 6.52 17.80 2.32
N LYS A 89 6.74 17.76 3.64
CA LYS A 89 7.96 18.32 4.26
C LYS A 89 9.12 17.33 4.27
N ILE A 90 8.83 16.04 4.10
CA ILE A 90 9.80 14.94 4.27
C ILE A 90 10.22 14.37 2.91
N TYR A 91 9.32 14.42 1.92
CA TYR A 91 9.52 13.98 0.54
C TYR A 91 9.33 15.16 -0.42
#